data_AF-A0A960MVU3-F1
#
_entry.id   AF-A0A960MVU3-F1
#
_cell.length_a   1.000
_cell.length_b   1.000
_cell.length_c   1.000
_cell.angle_alpha   90.00
_cell.angle_beta   90.00
_cell.angle_gamma   90.00
#
_symmetry.space_group_name_H-M   'P 1'
#
loop_
_entity.id
_entity.type
_entity.pdbx_description
1 polymer ?
#
loop_
_entity_poly.entity_id
_entity_poly.type
_entity_poly.pdbx_seq_one_letter_code
_entity_poly.pdbx_strand_id
1 'polypeptide(L)'
;MTDGETFLLVFVLIYLSDCLVWLPRSGYALVSYWGKRFVVRRAAVHFNALHKGFAVLQPLPPFGTVFVGSSWPVSPGIDGLAPFSRENPNPGQAIPPQPGASFLSWEVIESIRAEENRLLINGRTFATCTT
;
A
#
# COMPACT_ATOMS: atom_id res chain seq x y z
N MET A 1 -38.07 18.21 -6.62
CA MET A 1 -36.96 17.72 -7.47
C MET A 1 -37.56 17.34 -8.79
N THR A 2 -37.04 17.90 -9.88
CA THR A 2 -37.45 17.50 -11.24
C THR A 2 -36.82 16.15 -11.59
N ASP A 3 -37.47 15.35 -12.43
CA ASP A 3 -36.96 14.02 -12.80
C ASP A 3 -35.50 14.08 -13.31
N GLY A 4 -35.15 15.15 -14.03
CA GLY A 4 -33.79 15.39 -14.52
C GLY A 4 -32.75 15.58 -13.41
N GLU A 5 -33.09 16.26 -12.31
CA GLU A 5 -32.19 16.40 -11.16
C GLU A 5 -31.95 15.06 -10.47
N THR A 6 -32.99 14.24 -10.36
CA THR A 6 -32.88 12.90 -9.79
C THR A 6 -31.99 12.00 -10.65
N PHE A 7 -32.15 12.02 -11.98
CA PHE A 7 -31.27 11.27 -12.88
C PHE A 7 -29.82 11.71 -12.78
N LEU A 8 -29.56 13.02 -12.79
CA LEU A 8 -28.21 13.55 -12.65
C LEU A 8 -27.57 13.10 -11.32
N LEU A 9 -28.32 13.16 -10.22
CA LEU A 9 -27.86 12.70 -8.91
C LEU A 9 -27.48 11.22 -8.93
N VAL A 10 -28.29 10.36 -9.53
CA VAL A 10 -28.01 8.92 -9.65
C VAL A 10 -26.72 8.69 -10.45
N PHE A 11 -26.52 9.38 -11.58
CA PHE A 11 -25.28 9.28 -12.35
C PHE A 11 -24.05 9.74 -11.56
N VAL A 12 -24.16 10.85 -10.82
CA VAL A 12 -23.07 11.34 -9.98
C VAL A 12 -22.71 10.31 -8.89
N LEU A 13 -23.70 9.68 -8.27
CA LEU A 13 -23.46 8.67 -7.23
C LEU A 13 -22.79 7.40 -7.80
N ILE A 14 -23.27 6.89 -8.94
CA ILE A 14 -22.65 5.74 -9.61
C ILE A 14 -21.20 6.07 -9.96
N TYR A 15 -20.98 7.23 -10.57
CA TYR A 15 -19.65 7.68 -10.96
C TYR A 15 -18.70 7.85 -9.77
N LEU A 16 -19.16 8.46 -8.68
CA LEU A 16 -18.36 8.58 -7.46
C LEU A 16 -18.07 7.21 -6.85
N SER A 17 -19.00 6.25 -6.94
CA SER A 17 -18.79 4.89 -6.45
C SER A 17 -17.70 4.14 -7.22
N ASP A 18 -17.61 4.32 -8.54
CA ASP A 18 -16.52 3.77 -9.37
C ASP A 18 -15.16 4.40 -9.05
N CYS A 19 -15.15 5.62 -8.52
CA CYS A 19 -13.93 6.31 -8.09
C CYS A 19 -13.44 5.83 -6.71
N LEU A 20 -14.24 5.04 -5.98
CA LEU A 20 -13.87 4.50 -4.67
C LEU A 20 -13.16 3.15 -4.84
N VAL A 21 -11.86 3.14 -4.55
CA VAL A 21 -11.10 1.88 -4.48
C VAL A 21 -10.92 1.47 -3.03
N TRP A 22 -11.29 0.22 -2.79
CA TRP A 22 -11.08 -0.42 -1.50
C TRP A 22 -9.60 -0.77 -1.32
N LEU A 23 -8.98 -0.25 -0.27
CA LEU A 23 -7.58 -0.51 0.06
C LEU A 23 -7.45 -1.26 1.39
N PRO A 24 -6.49 -2.21 1.50
CA PRO A 24 -6.13 -2.75 2.80
C PRO A 24 -5.53 -1.63 3.68
N ARG A 25 -5.61 -1.77 5.02
CA ARG A 25 -5.16 -0.75 6.00
C ARG A 25 -3.69 -0.33 5.85
N SER A 26 -2.85 -1.18 5.26
CA SER A 26 -1.44 -0.94 4.92
C SER A 26 -1.19 -0.99 3.40
N GLY A 27 -2.23 -0.79 2.60
CA GLY A 27 -2.15 -0.82 1.15
C GLY A 27 -1.84 0.54 0.54
N TYR A 28 -1.20 0.52 -0.62
CA TYR A 28 -1.11 1.67 -1.51
C TYR A 28 -1.76 1.32 -2.85
N ALA A 29 -2.29 2.34 -3.52
CA ALA A 29 -2.71 2.26 -4.91
C ALA A 29 -1.65 2.94 -5.78
N LEU A 30 -1.13 2.23 -6.77
CA LEU A 30 -0.44 2.85 -7.90
C LEU A 30 -1.46 3.09 -8.99
N VAL A 31 -1.61 4.35 -9.36
CA VAL A 31 -2.60 4.79 -10.33
C VAL A 31 -1.86 5.40 -11.51
N SER A 32 -2.09 4.86 -12.70
CA SER A 32 -1.66 5.49 -13.96
C SER A 32 -2.90 5.93 -14.73
N TYR A 33 -2.84 7.10 -15.33
CA TYR A 33 -3.90 7.60 -16.22
C TYR A 33 -3.37 7.55 -17.66
N TRP A 34 -4.07 6.86 -18.57
CA TRP A 34 -3.66 6.73 -19.98
C TRP A 34 -2.20 6.29 -20.18
N GLY A 35 -1.73 5.32 -19.38
CA GLY A 35 -0.36 4.80 -19.49
C GLY A 35 0.74 5.80 -19.13
N LYS A 36 0.40 6.96 -18.55
CA LYS A 36 1.36 7.96 -18.07
C LYS A 36 2.00 7.53 -16.74
N ARG A 37 2.76 8.45 -16.13
CA ARG A 37 3.44 8.26 -14.84
C ARG A 37 2.50 7.71 -13.78
N PHE A 38 2.98 6.71 -13.05
CA PHE A 38 2.31 6.19 -11.87
C PHE A 38 2.37 7.21 -10.74
N VAL A 39 1.22 7.45 -10.11
CA VAL A 39 1.12 8.25 -8.88
C VAL A 39 0.69 7.33 -7.75
N VAL A 40 1.40 7.43 -6.64
CA VAL A 40 1.06 6.70 -5.41
C VAL A 40 -0.10 7.41 -4.72
N ARG A 41 -1.18 6.68 -4.47
CA ARG A 41 -2.32 7.10 -3.64
C ARG A 41 -2.40 6.22 -2.39
N ARG A 42 -2.83 6.84 -1.30
CA ARG A 42 -2.94 6.21 0.02
C ARG A 42 -4.40 6.18 0.43
N ALA A 43 -4.76 5.21 1.27
CA ALA A 43 -6.08 5.22 1.90
C ALA A 43 -6.24 6.48 2.76
N ALA A 44 -7.41 7.11 2.72
CA ALA A 44 -7.73 8.21 3.61
C ALA A 44 -7.80 7.68 5.06
N VAL A 45 -7.04 8.31 5.96
CA VAL A 45 -6.85 7.87 7.36
C VAL A 45 -8.11 8.06 8.22
N HIS A 46 -9.14 8.71 7.68
CA HIS A 46 -10.31 9.13 8.46
C HIS A 46 -11.33 8.03 8.78
N PHE A 47 -11.20 6.83 8.18
CA PHE A 47 -12.04 5.67 8.49
C PHE A 47 -11.24 4.63 9.29
N ASN A 48 -10.89 4.96 10.52
CA ASN A 48 -10.04 4.15 11.41
C ASN A 48 -10.68 2.85 11.96
N ALA A 49 -11.96 2.61 11.69
CA ALA A 49 -12.76 1.60 12.39
C ALA A 49 -12.73 0.18 11.77
N LEU A 50 -12.23 0.01 10.54
CA LEU A 50 -12.19 -1.30 9.88
C LEU A 50 -10.75 -1.58 9.40
N HIS A 51 -10.39 -2.84 9.23
CA HIS A 51 -9.07 -3.30 8.72
C HIS A 51 -8.80 -2.89 7.25
N LYS A 52 -9.47 -1.84 6.78
CA LYS A 52 -9.83 -1.56 5.40
C LYS A 52 -10.08 -0.05 5.30
N GLY A 53 -9.40 0.62 4.38
CA GLY A 53 -9.58 2.05 4.08
C GLY A 53 -10.01 2.25 2.63
N PHE A 54 -10.31 3.49 2.26
CA PHE A 54 -10.67 3.85 0.89
C PHE A 54 -9.69 4.86 0.33
N ALA A 55 -9.30 4.68 -0.92
CA ALA A 55 -8.71 5.76 -1.71
C ALA A 55 -9.76 6.27 -2.70
N VAL A 56 -9.97 7.58 -2.70
CA VAL A 56 -10.71 8.25 -3.76
C VAL A 56 -9.72 8.48 -4.90
N LEU A 57 -9.99 7.86 -6.04
CA LEU A 57 -9.22 8.08 -7.25
C LEU A 57 -9.73 9.31 -7.99
N GLN A 58 -8.90 9.91 -8.86
CA GLN A 58 -9.36 11.08 -9.59
C GLN A 58 -10.49 10.68 -10.54
N PRO A 59 -11.60 11.42 -10.55
CA PRO A 59 -12.78 11.04 -11.30
C PRO A 59 -12.55 11.00 -12.83
N LEU A 60 -11.63 11.79 -13.39
CA LEU A 60 -11.48 11.93 -14.84
C LEU A 60 -10.08 11.61 -15.39
N PRO A 61 -9.94 10.80 -16.47
CA PRO A 61 -10.87 9.77 -16.97
C PRO A 61 -10.58 8.38 -16.36
N PRO A 62 -11.59 7.50 -16.25
CA PRO A 62 -11.51 6.17 -15.60
C PRO A 62 -10.65 5.13 -16.34
N PHE A 63 -9.87 5.56 -17.35
CA PHE A 63 -9.00 4.71 -18.16
C PHE A 63 -7.62 4.54 -17.55
N GLY A 64 -7.60 4.24 -16.25
CA GLY A 64 -6.39 4.06 -15.50
C GLY A 64 -6.27 2.67 -14.90
N THR A 65 -5.07 2.10 -14.94
CA THR A 65 -4.80 0.87 -14.21
C THR A 65 -4.50 1.22 -12.76
N VAL A 66 -5.23 0.56 -11.86
CA VAL A 66 -5.02 0.68 -10.41
C VAL A 66 -4.38 -0.61 -9.93
N PHE A 67 -3.14 -0.54 -9.47
CA PHE A 67 -2.51 -1.64 -8.78
C PHE A 67 -2.61 -1.41 -7.29
N VAL A 68 -3.23 -2.34 -6.59
CA VAL A 68 -3.31 -2.34 -5.12
C VAL A 68 -2.22 -3.27 -4.60
N GLY A 69 -1.34 -2.76 -3.75
CA GLY A 69 -0.24 -3.52 -3.16
C GLY A 69 -0.09 -3.24 -1.67
N SER A 70 0.54 -4.16 -0.96
CA SER A 70 0.96 -3.98 0.44
C SER A 70 2.38 -3.45 0.50
N SER A 71 2.71 -2.74 1.58
CA SER A 71 4.10 -2.35 1.83
C SER A 71 5.01 -3.55 2.01
N TRP A 72 6.21 -3.46 1.45
CA TRP A 72 7.26 -4.42 1.73
C TRP A 72 7.73 -4.29 3.18
N PRO A 73 8.06 -5.41 3.85
CA PRO A 73 8.50 -5.41 5.24
C PRO A 73 9.98 -5.00 5.40
N VAL A 74 10.70 -4.86 4.29
CA VAL A 74 12.13 -4.50 4.22
C VAL A 74 12.39 -3.57 3.04
N SER A 75 13.44 -2.77 3.14
CA SER A 75 13.90 -1.89 2.06
C SER A 75 15.29 -2.34 1.60
N PRO A 76 15.42 -2.93 0.39
CA PRO A 76 16.72 -3.18 -0.21
C PRO A 76 17.37 -1.87 -0.65
N GLY A 77 18.64 -1.71 -0.31
CA GLY A 77 19.53 -0.66 -0.79
C GLY A 77 20.72 -1.26 -1.51
N ILE A 78 21.58 -0.41 -2.07
CA ILE A 78 22.80 -0.84 -2.76
C ILE A 78 23.73 -1.57 -1.80
N ASP A 79 23.85 -1.10 -0.56
CA ASP A 79 24.81 -1.62 0.42
C ASP A 79 24.25 -2.74 1.31
N GLY A 80 22.93 -2.94 1.31
CA GLY A 80 22.33 -3.93 2.19
C GLY A 80 20.82 -3.89 2.27
N LEU A 81 20.29 -4.54 3.30
CA LEU A 81 18.87 -4.62 3.59
C LEU A 81 18.56 -3.88 4.89
N ALA A 82 17.65 -2.91 4.84
CA ALA A 82 17.12 -2.26 6.02
C ALA A 82 15.79 -2.90 6.43
N PRO A 83 15.55 -3.13 7.74
CA PRO A 83 14.20 -3.41 8.21
C PRO A 83 13.34 -2.14 8.01
N PHE A 84 12.03 -2.32 7.95
CA PHE A 84 11.08 -1.23 7.68
C PHE A 84 11.41 0.07 8.45
N SER A 85 11.62 1.17 7.72
CA SER A 85 11.84 2.50 8.28
C SER A 85 10.51 3.22 8.51
N ARG A 86 10.41 4.00 9.60
CA ARG A 86 9.28 4.92 9.87
C ARG A 86 9.10 5.99 8.78
N GLU A 87 10.12 6.22 7.97
CA GLU A 87 10.08 7.13 6.81
C GLU A 87 9.44 6.49 5.57
N ASN A 88 9.01 5.22 5.65
CA ASN A 88 8.24 4.60 4.59
C ASN A 88 6.99 5.47 4.34
N PRO A 89 6.73 5.89 3.09
CA PRO A 89 5.56 6.68 2.74
C PRO A 89 4.22 5.97 3.07
N ASN A 90 4.19 4.75 3.59
CA ASN A 90 2.95 4.07 3.94
C ASN A 90 2.59 4.25 5.44
N PRO A 91 1.51 4.98 5.77
CA PRO A 91 1.01 5.16 7.14
C PRO A 91 0.08 4.01 7.57
N GLY A 92 0.24 2.80 7.01
CA GLY A 92 -0.37 1.61 7.58
C GLY A 92 0.13 1.36 8.99
N GLN A 93 -0.38 0.31 9.65
CA GLN A 93 0.37 -0.28 10.77
C GLN A 93 1.71 -0.73 10.19
N ALA A 94 2.70 0.17 10.21
CA ALA A 94 4.09 -0.15 10.04
C ALA A 94 4.32 -1.31 10.98
N ILE A 95 4.52 -2.51 10.42
CA ILE A 95 4.92 -3.64 11.24
C ILE A 95 6.20 -3.14 11.90
N PRO A 96 6.19 -2.93 13.23
CA PRO A 96 7.36 -2.37 13.87
C PRO A 96 8.54 -3.27 13.52
N PRO A 97 9.72 -2.70 13.21
CA PRO A 97 10.91 -3.52 13.00
C PRO A 97 11.04 -4.46 14.19
N GLN A 98 11.36 -5.73 13.93
CA GLN A 98 11.52 -6.67 15.02
C GLN A 98 12.55 -6.12 16.02
N PRO A 99 12.36 -6.32 17.33
CA PRO A 99 13.33 -5.88 18.32
C PRO A 99 14.74 -6.39 17.95
N GLY A 100 15.67 -5.45 17.72
CA GLY A 100 17.05 -5.77 17.31
C GLY A 100 17.28 -5.89 15.80
N ALA A 101 16.26 -5.72 14.96
CA ALA A 101 16.46 -5.60 13.52
C ALA A 101 17.14 -4.26 13.20
N SER A 102 18.35 -4.33 12.65
CA SER A 102 19.11 -3.18 12.13
C SER A 102 19.39 -3.37 10.65
N PHE A 103 19.92 -2.34 10.00
CA PHE A 103 20.50 -2.48 8.67
C PHE A 103 21.53 -3.62 8.66
N LEU A 104 21.46 -4.47 7.63
CA LEU A 104 22.41 -5.56 7.37
C LEU A 104 23.07 -5.34 6.03
N SER A 105 24.40 -5.22 6.03
CA SER A 105 25.19 -5.18 4.79
C SER A 105 25.07 -6.50 4.02
N TRP A 106 25.12 -6.45 2.69
CA TRP A 106 25.16 -7.65 1.86
C TRP A 106 26.31 -8.60 2.21
N GLU A 107 27.44 -8.07 2.70
CA GLU A 107 28.60 -8.85 3.12
C GLU A 107 28.33 -9.75 4.35
N VAL A 108 27.37 -9.35 5.20
CA VAL A 108 27.02 -10.07 6.43
C VAL A 108 25.89 -11.07 6.17
N ILE A 109 25.19 -10.96 5.04
CA ILE A 109 24.06 -11.81 4.70
C ILE A 109 24.56 -13.09 4.02
N GLU A 110 24.54 -14.19 4.76
CA GLU A 110 24.93 -15.51 4.27
C GLU A 110 23.74 -16.28 3.69
N SER A 111 22.54 -16.05 4.24
CA SER A 111 21.32 -16.71 3.76
C SER A 111 20.07 -15.87 3.96
N ILE A 112 19.16 -15.95 2.99
CA ILE A 112 17.83 -15.35 3.03
C ILE A 112 16.81 -16.47 2.80
N ARG A 113 15.83 -16.60 3.69
CA ARG A 113 14.73 -17.56 3.56
C ARG A 113 13.39 -16.90 3.86
N ALA A 114 12.36 -17.32 3.16
CA ALA A 114 10.98 -17.03 3.52
C ALA A 114 10.38 -18.27 4.19
N GLU A 115 9.79 -18.08 5.37
CA GLU A 115 9.07 -19.12 6.10
C GLU A 115 7.71 -18.58 6.53
N GLU A 116 6.62 -19.15 6.00
CA GLU A 116 5.25 -18.67 6.18
C GLU A 116 5.11 -17.16 5.90
N ASN A 117 4.99 -16.36 6.95
CA ASN A 117 4.86 -14.90 6.92
C ASN A 117 6.11 -14.19 7.45
N ARG A 118 7.27 -14.85 7.48
CA ARG A 118 8.51 -14.32 8.04
C ARG A 118 9.63 -14.33 7.02
N LEU A 119 10.42 -13.25 7.02
CA LEU A 119 11.69 -13.17 6.35
C LEU A 119 12.79 -13.49 7.36
N LEU A 120 13.55 -14.54 7.09
CA LEU A 120 14.68 -15.00 7.88
C LEU A 120 15.98 -14.60 7.19
N ILE A 121 16.90 -14.01 7.95
CA ILE A 121 18.26 -13.71 7.51
C ILE A 121 19.22 -14.39 8.47
N ASN A 122 20.13 -15.21 7.93
CA ASN A 122 21.06 -16.02 8.72
C ASN A 122 20.34 -16.86 9.80
N GLY A 123 19.15 -17.38 9.45
CA GLY A 123 18.31 -18.17 10.35
C GLY A 123 17.58 -17.38 11.45
N ARG A 124 17.72 -16.05 11.52
CA ARG A 124 17.02 -15.20 12.49
C ARG A 124 15.88 -14.44 11.81
N THR A 125 14.78 -14.22 12.54
CA THR A 125 13.68 -13.43 11.99
C THR A 125 14.10 -11.97 11.85
N PHE A 126 14.01 -11.46 10.63
CA PHE A 126 14.39 -10.10 10.29
C PHE A 126 13.16 -9.21 10.11
N ALA A 127 12.12 -9.72 9.45
CA ALA A 127 10.86 -9.01 9.27
C ALA A 127 9.67 -9.96 9.17
N THR A 128 8.48 -9.47 9.48
CA THR A 128 7.22 -10.20 9.30
C THR A 128 6.45 -9.58 8.14
N CYS A 129 5.95 -10.39 7.22
CA CYS A 129 5.09 -10.00 6.11
C CYS A 129 3.63 -10.03 6.57
N THR A 130 2.84 -9.03 6.22
CA THR A 130 1.36 -9.14 6.26
C THR A 130 0.86 -9.82 5.00
N THR A 131 0.13 -10.92 5.15
CA THR A 131 -0.72 -11.53 4.11
C THR A 131 -1.93 -10.66 3.82
#